data_AF-A0A969XYE6-F1
#
_entry.id   AF-A0A969XYE6-F1
#
_cell.length_a   1.000
_cell.length_b   1.000
_cell.length_c   1.000
_cell.angle_alpha   90.00
_cell.angle_beta   90.00
_cell.angle_gamma   90.00
#
_symmetry.space_group_name_H-M   'P 1'
#
loop_
_entity.id
_entity.type
_entity.pdbx_description
1 polymer ?
#
loop_
_entity_poly.entity_id
_entity_poly.type
_entity_poly.pdbx_seq_one_letter_code
_entity_poly.pdbx_strand_id
1 'polypeptide(L)' 'MVALLGIEGPAVWLAYLLCILSTLLCIVYGLLNWNKGDEPLRDEDVKWAAEEKKVEQEL' A
#
# COMPACT_ATOMS: atom_id res chain seq x y z
N MET A 1 -34.71 15.10 -2.05
CA MET A 1 -34.92 14.00 -1.08
C MET A 1 -33.99 12.85 -1.48
N VAL A 2 -32.78 12.81 -0.95
CA VAL A 2 -31.89 11.63 -1.09
C VAL A 2 -31.42 11.31 0.32
N ALA A 3 -32.24 10.52 1.03
CA ALA A 3 -31.87 9.94 2.31
C ALA A 3 -31.24 8.58 2.02
N LEU A 4 -29.91 8.53 1.92
CA LEU A 4 -29.19 7.27 1.99
C LEU A 4 -28.92 7.02 3.49
N LEU A 5 -29.63 6.05 4.09
CA LEU A 5 -29.40 5.55 5.46
C LEU A 5 -29.76 6.48 6.64
N GLY A 6 -30.69 7.42 6.47
CA GLY A 6 -31.19 8.24 7.59
C GLY A 6 -30.21 9.32 8.09
N ILE A 7 -29.15 9.59 7.32
CA ILE A 7 -28.19 10.64 7.60
C ILE A 7 -28.71 11.95 6.99
N GLU A 8 -29.26 12.83 7.81
CA GLU A 8 -29.76 14.13 7.37
C GLU A 8 -28.60 15.13 7.26
N GLY A 9 -28.22 15.47 6.03
CA GLY A 9 -27.31 16.59 5.78
C GLY A 9 -26.42 16.39 4.54
N PRO A 10 -26.44 17.32 3.57
CA PRO A 10 -25.51 17.29 2.43
C PRO A 10 -24.03 17.18 2.83
N ALA A 11 -23.67 17.77 3.96
CA ALA A 11 -22.30 17.73 4.51
C ALA A 11 -21.86 16.32 4.92
N VAL A 12 -22.76 15.51 5.50
CA VAL A 12 -22.39 14.17 5.96
C VAL A 12 -22.23 13.22 4.79
N TRP A 13 -23.10 13.33 3.78
CA TRP A 13 -22.95 12.57 2.53
C TRP A 13 -21.63 12.88 1.82
N LEU A 14 -21.26 14.17 1.77
CA LEU A 14 -19.98 14.60 1.23
C LEU A 14 -18.80 14.03 2.02
N ALA A 15 -18.88 13.98 3.35
CA ALA A 15 -17.84 13.39 4.19
C ALA A 15 -17.60 11.92 3.86
N TYR A 16 -18.67 11.11 3.71
CA TYR A 16 -18.54 9.72 3.29
C TYR A 16 -17.92 9.57 1.90
N LEU A 17 -18.35 10.39 0.94
CA LEU A 17 -17.79 10.36 -0.41
C LEU A 17 -16.29 10.69 -0.39
N LEU A 18 -15.89 11.72 0.35
CA LEU A 18 -14.48 12.11 0.51
C LEU A 18 -13.65 11.00 1.17
N CYS A 19 -14.17 10.34 2.20
CA CYS A 19 -13.48 9.21 2.85
C CYS A 19 -13.24 8.04 1.88
N ILE A 20 -14.25 7.71 1.07
CA ILE A 20 -14.14 6.65 0.04
C ILE A 20 -13.10 7.06 -1.01
N LEU A 21 -13.17 8.29 -1.52
CA LEU A 21 -12.22 8.81 -2.50
C LEU A 21 -10.79 8.84 -1.95
N SER A 22 -10.61 9.25 -0.70
CA SER A 22 -9.31 9.24 -0.01
C SER A 22 -8.72 7.84 0.07
N THR A 23 -9.54 6.86 0.47
CA THR A 23 -9.14 5.44 0.50
C THR A 23 -8.70 4.95 -0.89
N LEU A 24 -9.48 5.26 -1.93
CA LEU A 24 -9.14 4.89 -3.31
C LEU A 24 -7.83 5.54 -3.77
N LEU A 25 -7.61 6.82 -3.47
CA LEU A 25 -6.37 7.51 -3.79
C LEU A 25 -5.16 6.85 -3.13
N CYS A 26 -5.27 6.48 -1.84
CA CYS A 26 -4.21 5.77 -1.13
C CYS A 26 -3.89 4.41 -1.76
N ILE A 27 -4.92 3.64 -2.11
CA ILE A 27 -4.76 2.34 -2.78
C ILE A 27 -4.07 2.51 -4.13
N VAL A 28 -4.57 3.43 -4.98
CA VAL A 28 -4.01 3.68 -6.31
C VAL A 28 -2.57 4.15 -6.21
N TYR A 29 -2.27 5.09 -5.31
CA TYR A 29 -0.91 5.56 -5.10
C TYR A 29 0.02 4.42 -4.65
N GLY A 30 -0.41 3.62 -3.67
CA GLY A 30 0.32 2.43 -3.22
C GLY A 30 0.61 1.48 -4.38
N LEU A 31 -0.41 1.11 -5.17
CA LEU A 31 -0.25 0.23 -6.32
C LEU A 31 0.73 0.79 -7.38
N LEU A 32 0.69 2.10 -7.64
CA LEU A 32 1.57 2.75 -8.62
C LEU A 32 3.01 2.93 -8.11
N ASN A 33 3.23 2.93 -6.81
CA ASN A 33 4.53 3.28 -6.21
C ASN A 33 5.19 2.14 -5.42
N TRP A 34 4.48 1.02 -5.18
CA TRP A 34 4.95 -0.12 -4.39
C TRP A 34 6.30 -0.69 -4.84
N ASN A 35 6.61 -0.64 -6.14
CA ASN A 35 7.83 -1.24 -6.71
C ASN A 35 8.82 -0.22 -7.29
N LYS A 36 8.72 1.06 -6.89
CA LYS A 36 9.57 2.13 -7.46
C LYS A 36 10.82 2.45 -6.65
N GLY A 37 11.00 1.83 -5.49
CA GLY A 37 12.04 2.20 -4.52
C GLY A 37 12.88 1.02 -4.07
N ASP A 38 13.43 0.25 -5.00
CA ASP A 38 14.54 -0.63 -4.63
C ASP A 38 15.86 0.05 -4.99
N GLU A 39 16.76 0.12 -4.01
CA GLU A 39 18.16 0.40 -4.31
C GLU A 39 18.64 -0.63 -5.34
N PRO A 40 19.51 -0.24 -6.28
CA PRO A 40 20.10 -1.24 -7.17
C PRO A 40 20.77 -2.32 -6.32
N LEU A 41 20.36 -3.58 -6.51
CA LEU A 41 20.94 -4.75 -5.84
C LEU A 41 22.46 -4.64 -5.87
N ARG A 42 23.08 -4.47 -4.70
CA ARG A 42 24.54 -4.41 -4.61
C ARG A 42 25.08 -5.82 -4.61
N ASP A 43 26.29 -6.00 -5.13
CA ASP A 43 26.95 -7.31 -5.15
C ASP A 43 27.13 -7.90 -3.73
N GLU A 44 27.22 -7.05 -2.71
CA GLU A 44 27.28 -7.45 -1.30
C GLU A 44 25.96 -8.09 -0.83
N ASP A 45 24.81 -7.56 -1.24
CA ASP A 45 23.49 -8.09 -0.85
C ASP A 45 23.25 -9.48 -1.47
N VAL A 46 23.74 -9.69 -2.69
CA VAL A 46 23.70 -11.00 -3.38
C VAL A 46 24.59 -12.03 -2.69
N LYS A 47 25.81 -11.64 -2.29
CA LYS A 47 26.75 -12.53 -1.57
C LYS A 47 26.19 -12.93 -0.21
N TRP A 48 25.65 -11.97 0.54
CA TRP A 48 25.05 -12.24 1.84
C TRP A 48 23.86 -13.22 1.73
N ALA A 49 22.95 -13.00 0.79
CA ALA A 49 21.81 -13.91 0.55
C ALA A 49 22.24 -15.32 0.16
N ALA A 50 23.36 -15.46 -0.57
CA ALA A 50 23.93 -16.75 -0.93
C ALA A 50 24.60 -17.46 0.26
N GLU A 51 25.22 -16.70 1.18
CA GLU A 51 25.81 -17.25 2.41
C GLU A 51 24.74 -17.69 3.41
N GLU A 52 23.67 -16.91 3.62
CA GLU A 52 22.57 -17.30 4.51
C GLU A 52 21.92 -18.63 4.09
N LYS A 53 21.67 -18.81 2.78
CA LYS A 53 21.14 -20.07 2.24
C LYS A 53 22.04 -21.26 2.52
N LYS A 54 23.37 -21.07 2.50
CA LYS A 54 24.32 -22.15 2.80
C LYS A 54 24.26 -22.52 4.28
N VAL A 55 24.23 -21.53 5.17
CA VAL A 55 24.13 -21.76 6.61
C VAL A 55 22.83 -22.47 6.97
N GLU A 56 21.70 -22.10 6.35
CA GLU A 56 20.40 -22.75 6.58
C GLU A 56 20.36 -24.19 6.05
N GLN A 57 21.08 -24.49 4.96
CA GLN A 57 21.16 -25.84 4.40
C GLN A 57 22.15 -26.76 5.15
N GLU A 58 23.09 -26.19 5.90
CA GLU A 58 24.07 -26.93 6.71
C GLU A 58 23.60 -27.17 8.18
N LEU A 59 22.48 -26.57 8.59
CA LEU A 59 21.80 -26.75 9.88
C LEU A 59 20.76 -27.88 9.85
#